data_AF-U5D3Y1-F1
#
_entry.id   AF-U5D3Y1-F1
#
_cell.length_a   1.000
_cell.length_b   1.000
_cell.length_c   1.000
_cell.angle_alpha   90.00
_cell.angle_beta   90.00
_cell.angle_gamma   90.00
#
_symmetry.space_group_name_H-M   'P 1'
#
loop_
_entity.id
_entity.type
_entity.pdbx_description
1 polymer ?
#
loop_
_entity_poly.entity_id
_entity_poly.type
_entity_poly.pdbx_seq_one_letter_code
_entity_poly.pdbx_strand_id
1 'polypeptide(L)'
;MPPQKVEIFKSLEDWAGHNILVHLKAVEKSWQPQDFLPDPSSEGFLDEVRDLRKQAEEMPDDHFVCLVGEMITEEALPTYQTMLNTLDGVRDDTGASPTSWALWNRAWTAEENRHGDLLNKYFYLCGRVEMRHIEKTAQYLIG
;
A
#
# COMPACT_ATOMS: atom_id res chain seq x y z
N MET A 1 4.50 23.13 13.39
CA MET A 1 4.51 22.98 14.87
C MET A 1 5.45 24.02 15.49
N PRO A 2 5.36 24.46 16.78
CA PRO A 2 6.39 25.33 17.36
C PRO A 2 7.79 24.71 17.22
N PRO A 3 8.81 25.44 16.72
CA PRO A 3 10.11 24.84 16.39
C PRO A 3 10.78 24.09 17.54
N GLN A 4 10.57 24.54 18.78
CA GLN A 4 11.16 23.92 19.97
C GLN A 4 10.64 22.49 20.21
N LYS A 5 9.44 22.15 19.71
CA LYS A 5 8.87 20.80 19.86
C LYS A 5 9.49 19.77 18.92
N VAL A 6 10.25 20.18 17.91
CA VAL A 6 11.02 19.25 17.05
C VAL A 6 12.03 18.45 17.88
N GLU A 7 12.62 19.08 18.90
CA GLU A 7 13.58 18.42 19.79
C GLU A 7 12.98 17.23 20.56
N ILE A 8 11.65 17.20 20.74
CA ILE A 8 10.97 16.06 21.37
C ILE A 8 11.15 14.81 20.51
N PHE A 9 10.91 14.90 19.19
CA PHE A 9 11.03 13.75 18.29
C PHE A 9 12.48 13.28 18.13
N LYS A 10 13.43 14.22 18.14
CA LYS A 10 14.86 13.89 18.21
C LYS A 10 15.22 13.13 19.49
N SER A 11 14.67 13.54 20.63
CA SER A 11 14.91 12.84 21.91
C SER A 11 14.25 11.47 21.99
N LEU A 12 13.23 11.20 21.16
CA LEU A 12 12.48 9.94 21.10
C LEU A 12 13.02 8.98 20.04
N GLU A 13 14.13 9.29 19.39
CA GLU A 13 14.72 8.51 18.30
C GLU A 13 15.00 7.05 18.72
N ASP A 14 15.78 6.85 19.79
CA ASP A 14 16.06 5.51 20.33
C ASP A 14 14.78 4.81 20.81
N TRP A 15 13.86 5.58 21.42
CA TRP A 15 12.59 5.02 21.87
C TRP A 15 11.76 4.50 20.70
N ALA A 16 11.68 5.24 19.59
CA ALA A 16 10.99 4.82 18.37
C ALA A 16 11.63 3.56 17.77
N GLY A 17 12.97 3.49 17.76
CA GLY A 17 13.71 2.30 17.34
C GLY A 17 13.30 1.04 18.10
N HIS A 18 13.12 1.13 19.42
CA HIS A 18 12.80 -0.04 20.26
C HIS A 18 11.30 -0.32 20.43
N ASN A 19 10.43 0.66 20.19
CA ASN A 19 9.00 0.54 20.52
C ASN A 19 8.07 0.71 19.31
N ILE A 20 8.52 1.35 18.23
CA ILE A 20 7.72 1.55 17.02
C ILE A 20 8.19 0.59 15.92
N LEU A 21 9.49 0.56 15.60
CA LEU A 21 10.00 -0.25 14.49
C LEU A 21 9.77 -1.76 14.68
N VAL A 22 9.58 -2.20 15.93
CA VAL A 22 9.27 -3.60 16.26
C VAL A 22 7.92 -4.08 15.71
N HIS A 23 7.04 -3.16 15.31
CA HIS A 23 5.75 -3.50 14.71
C HIS A 23 5.83 -3.77 13.21
N LEU A 24 6.93 -3.36 12.55
CA LEU A 24 7.18 -3.68 11.16
C LEU A 24 7.46 -5.18 11.02
N LYS A 25 6.90 -5.80 9.99
CA LYS A 25 7.29 -7.17 9.65
C LYS A 25 8.57 -7.16 8.83
N ALA A 26 9.43 -8.13 9.09
CA ALA A 26 10.53 -8.41 8.18
C ALA A 26 9.97 -8.78 6.80
N VAL A 27 10.60 -8.29 5.73
CA VAL A 27 10.19 -8.56 4.34
C VAL A 27 10.04 -10.07 4.08
N GLU A 28 11.01 -10.87 4.52
CA GLU A 28 11.03 -12.33 4.42
C GLU A 28 9.87 -13.05 5.15
N LYS A 29 9.15 -12.33 6.03
CA LYS A 29 7.99 -12.84 6.77
C LYS A 29 6.69 -12.15 6.37
N SER A 30 6.76 -11.25 5.39
CA SER A 30 5.61 -10.51 4.90
C SER A 30 5.00 -11.28 3.74
N TRP A 31 3.67 -11.36 3.74
CA TRP A 31 2.94 -11.85 2.57
C TRP A 31 3.26 -10.98 1.35
N GLN A 32 3.12 -11.52 0.15
CA GLN A 32 3.24 -10.78 -1.09
C GLN A 32 1.96 -10.92 -1.91
N PRO A 33 1.61 -9.97 -2.80
CA PRO A 33 0.41 -10.06 -3.62
C PRO A 33 0.26 -11.41 -4.34
N GLN A 34 1.37 -12.00 -4.79
CA GLN A 34 1.37 -13.29 -5.49
C GLN A 34 0.89 -14.46 -4.63
N ASP A 35 0.96 -14.38 -3.29
CA ASP A 35 0.46 -15.41 -2.38
C ASP A 35 -1.07 -15.60 -2.48
N PHE A 36 -1.78 -14.61 -3.06
CA PHE A 36 -3.24 -14.56 -3.15
C PHE A 36 -3.76 -14.44 -4.59
N LEU A 37 -2.88 -14.47 -5.58
CA LEU A 37 -3.22 -14.32 -6.99
C LEU A 37 -2.91 -15.62 -7.75
N PRO A 38 -3.60 -15.89 -8.87
CA PRO A 38 -3.24 -16.99 -9.75
C PRO A 38 -1.76 -16.94 -10.12
N ASP A 39 -1.07 -18.09 -10.10
CA ASP A 39 0.36 -18.16 -10.39
C ASP A 39 0.59 -18.16 -11.91
N PRO A 40 1.14 -17.09 -12.50
CA PRO A 40 1.34 -17.00 -13.96
C PRO A 40 2.40 -17.98 -14.48
N SER A 41 3.20 -18.60 -13.60
CA SER A 41 4.20 -19.60 -13.96
C SER A 41 3.67 -21.04 -13.89
N SER A 42 2.49 -21.24 -13.31
CA SER A 42 1.82 -22.53 -13.19
C SER A 42 1.16 -22.96 -14.50
N GLU A 43 1.20 -24.25 -14.82
CA GLU A 43 0.41 -24.82 -15.93
C GLU A 43 -1.11 -24.62 -15.71
N GLY A 44 -1.53 -24.46 -14.45
CA GLY A 44 -2.92 -24.22 -14.05
C GLY A 44 -3.37 -22.76 -14.08
N PHE A 45 -2.51 -21.81 -14.47
CA PHE A 45 -2.80 -20.37 -14.40
C PHE A 45 -4.16 -19.98 -15.00
N LEU A 46 -4.47 -20.48 -16.20
CA LEU A 46 -5.70 -20.12 -16.91
C LEU A 46 -6.95 -20.67 -16.23
N ASP A 47 -6.85 -21.83 -15.56
CA ASP A 47 -7.95 -22.41 -14.82
C ASP A 47 -8.17 -21.66 -13.49
N GLU A 48 -7.10 -21.29 -12.78
CA GLU A 48 -7.17 -20.44 -11.59
C GLU A 48 -7.79 -19.07 -11.89
N VAL A 49 -7.44 -18.44 -13.02
CA VAL A 49 -8.08 -17.19 -13.48
C VAL A 49 -9.55 -17.41 -13.81
N ARG A 50 -9.92 -18.54 -14.42
CA ARG A 50 -11.34 -18.85 -14.71
C ARG A 50 -12.14 -19.01 -13.42
N ASP A 51 -11.58 -19.69 -12.41
CA ASP A 51 -12.22 -19.89 -11.12
C ASP A 51 -12.40 -18.56 -10.36
N LEU A 52 -11.38 -17.70 -10.36
CA LEU A 52 -11.46 -16.35 -9.79
C LEU A 52 -12.61 -15.54 -10.42
N ARG A 53 -12.71 -15.56 -11.75
CA ARG A 53 -13.77 -14.84 -12.48
C ARG A 53 -15.16 -15.39 -12.15
N LYS A 54 -15.30 -16.71 -12.06
CA LYS A 54 -16.56 -17.36 -11.69
C LYS A 54 -17.02 -16.94 -10.29
N GLN A 55 -16.11 -16.86 -9.33
CA GLN A 55 -16.43 -16.37 -7.98
C GLN A 55 -16.83 -14.89 -8.01
N ALA A 56 -16.10 -14.07 -8.77
CA ALA A 56 -16.41 -12.66 -8.95
C ALA A 56 -17.78 -12.41 -9.60
N GLU A 57 -18.31 -13.36 -10.39
CA GLU A 57 -19.64 -13.26 -11.00
C GLU A 57 -20.78 -13.28 -9.97
N GLU A 58 -20.57 -13.95 -8.83
CA GLU A 58 -21.56 -14.07 -7.75
C GLU A 58 -21.56 -12.85 -6.80
N MET A 59 -20.57 -11.97 -6.91
CA MET A 59 -20.49 -10.74 -6.12
C MET A 59 -21.34 -9.62 -6.73
N PRO A 60 -22.17 -8.93 -5.92
CA PRO A 60 -23.02 -7.84 -6.41
C PRO A 60 -22.22 -6.56 -6.65
N ASP A 61 -22.70 -5.74 -7.58
CA ASP A 61 -21.99 -4.52 -8.02
C ASP A 61 -21.75 -3.51 -6.88
N ASP A 62 -22.66 -3.43 -5.91
CA ASP A 62 -22.50 -2.56 -4.73
C ASP A 62 -21.21 -2.88 -3.94
N HIS A 63 -20.80 -4.14 -3.92
CA HIS A 63 -19.52 -4.54 -3.29
C HIS A 63 -18.34 -4.08 -4.13
N PHE A 64 -18.41 -4.25 -5.45
CA PHE A 64 -17.35 -3.78 -6.37
C PHE A 64 -17.16 -2.27 -6.30
N VAL A 65 -18.23 -1.48 -6.20
CA VAL A 65 -18.12 -0.02 -6.05
C VAL A 65 -17.32 0.34 -4.79
N CYS A 66 -17.60 -0.30 -3.66
CA CYS A 66 -16.88 -0.04 -2.42
C CYS A 66 -15.42 -0.46 -2.50
N LEU A 67 -15.15 -1.69 -2.99
CA LEU A 67 -13.79 -2.22 -3.05
C LEU A 67 -12.92 -1.51 -4.11
N VAL A 68 -13.51 -1.02 -5.20
CA VAL A 68 -12.82 -0.15 -6.17
C VAL A 68 -12.44 1.18 -5.52
N GLY A 69 -13.32 1.76 -4.70
CA GLY A 69 -13.00 2.96 -3.92
C GLY A 69 -11.83 2.74 -2.97
N GLU A 70 -11.81 1.59 -2.28
CA GLU A 70 -10.69 1.17 -1.43
C GLU A 70 -9.38 1.04 -2.23
N MET A 71 -9.38 0.31 -3.33
CA MET A 71 -8.21 0.15 -4.19
C MET A 71 -7.67 1.48 -4.73
N ILE A 72 -8.54 2.38 -5.20
CA ILE A 72 -8.12 3.71 -5.67
C ILE A 72 -7.46 4.51 -4.54
N THR A 73 -7.94 4.36 -3.31
CA THR A 73 -7.35 4.99 -2.14
C THR A 73 -5.96 4.43 -1.87
N GLU A 74 -5.79 3.10 -1.88
CA GLU A 74 -4.49 2.45 -1.72
C GLU A 74 -3.46 2.86 -2.80
N GLU A 75 -3.90 3.01 -4.05
CA GLU A 75 -3.04 3.45 -5.17
C GLU A 75 -2.52 4.90 -4.98
N ALA A 76 -3.18 5.71 -4.15
CA ALA A 76 -2.75 7.08 -3.84
C ALA A 76 -1.60 7.16 -2.83
N LEU A 77 -0.92 6.04 -2.55
CA LEU A 77 0.21 5.92 -1.63
C LEU A 77 1.31 7.00 -1.77
N PRO A 78 1.69 7.50 -2.96
CA PRO A 78 2.65 8.60 -3.07
C PRO A 78 2.22 9.86 -2.30
N THR A 79 0.91 10.14 -2.23
CA THR A 79 0.34 11.24 -1.47
C THR A 79 0.52 11.02 0.03
N TYR A 80 0.34 9.80 0.52
CA TYR A 80 0.45 9.47 1.95
C TYR A 80 1.89 9.55 2.45
N GLN A 81 2.83 8.99 1.68
CA GLN A 81 4.25 9.10 2.00
C GLN A 81 4.71 10.57 1.97
N THR A 82 4.24 11.35 1.00
CA THR A 82 4.52 12.80 0.92
C THR A 82 3.97 13.52 2.15
N MET A 83 2.74 13.21 2.57
CA MET A 83 2.15 13.78 3.77
C MET A 83 3.00 13.48 5.01
N LEU A 84 3.44 12.22 5.22
CA LEU A 84 4.34 11.88 6.32
C LEU A 84 5.67 12.65 6.26
N ASN A 85 6.21 12.86 5.06
CA ASN A 85 7.42 13.65 4.84
C ASN A 85 7.23 15.17 4.96
N THR A 86 5.99 15.65 5.17
CA THR A 86 5.74 17.06 5.51
C THR A 86 5.73 17.32 7.02
N LEU A 87 5.75 16.26 7.85
CA LEU A 87 5.65 16.37 9.29
C LEU A 87 6.98 16.80 9.93
N ASP A 88 6.95 17.95 10.61
CA ASP A 88 8.06 18.50 11.38
C ASP A 88 8.61 17.47 12.39
N GLY A 89 9.92 17.17 12.30
CA GLY A 89 10.64 16.33 13.26
C GLY A 89 10.68 14.83 12.95
N VAL A 90 9.89 14.35 12.00
CA VAL A 90 9.86 12.92 11.62
C VAL A 90 10.08 12.65 10.12
N ARG A 91 10.04 13.70 9.28
CA ARG A 91 10.26 13.58 7.84
C ARG A 91 11.62 13.00 7.47
N ASP A 92 11.68 12.36 6.31
CA ASP A 92 12.93 11.93 5.69
C ASP A 92 13.55 13.07 4.88
N ASP A 93 14.62 13.67 5.40
CA ASP A 93 15.30 14.81 4.75
C ASP A 93 16.12 14.43 3.51
N THR A 94 16.46 13.14 3.32
CA THR A 94 17.37 12.70 2.24
C THR A 94 16.77 11.65 1.32
N GLY A 95 15.59 11.12 1.65
CA GLY A 95 14.99 9.94 1.02
C GLY A 95 15.64 8.62 1.46
N ALA A 96 16.66 8.69 2.31
CA ALA A 96 17.36 7.53 2.86
C ALA A 96 17.92 7.83 4.26
N SER A 97 17.30 8.76 5.00
CA SER A 97 17.77 9.15 6.33
C SER A 97 17.81 7.90 7.25
N PRO A 98 18.86 7.75 8.08
CA PRO A 98 18.99 6.61 8.97
C PRO A 98 18.15 6.72 10.24
N THR A 99 17.39 7.81 10.42
CA THR A 99 16.51 7.95 11.59
C THR A 99 15.40 6.91 11.57
N SER A 100 15.02 6.42 12.74
CA SER A 100 13.91 5.53 13.05
C SER A 100 12.61 6.05 12.47
N TRP A 101 12.38 7.36 12.52
CA TRP A 101 11.21 7.98 11.89
C TRP A 101 11.20 7.82 10.37
N ALA A 102 12.34 8.06 9.71
CA ALA A 102 12.46 7.90 8.27
C ALA A 102 12.43 6.42 7.85
N LEU A 103 13.06 5.55 8.64
CA LEU A 103 13.01 4.09 8.47
C LEU A 103 11.57 3.58 8.56
N TRP A 104 10.82 4.02 9.57
CA TRP A 104 9.39 3.70 9.69
C TRP A 104 8.62 4.17 8.46
N ASN A 105 8.78 5.43 8.03
CA ASN A 105 8.06 5.96 6.88
C ASN A 105 8.30 5.12 5.62
N ARG A 106 9.57 4.81 5.31
CA ARG A 106 9.92 3.99 4.14
C ARG A 106 9.41 2.55 4.27
N ALA A 107 9.54 1.92 5.43
CA ALA A 107 9.11 0.55 5.64
C ALA A 107 7.59 0.41 5.64
N TRP A 108 6.86 1.32 6.29
CA TRP A 108 5.41 1.40 6.22
C TRP A 108 4.95 1.58 4.77
N THR A 109 5.57 2.50 4.02
CA THR A 109 5.23 2.70 2.60
C THR A 109 5.46 1.41 1.79
N ALA A 110 6.56 0.68 2.06
CA ALA A 110 6.83 -0.60 1.40
C ALA A 110 5.79 -1.68 1.77
N GLU A 111 5.30 -1.68 3.02
CA GLU A 111 4.21 -2.56 3.42
C GLU A 111 2.89 -2.20 2.73
N GLU A 112 2.49 -0.92 2.70
CA GLU A 112 1.25 -0.43 2.07
C GLU A 112 1.22 -0.62 0.56
N ASN A 113 2.36 -0.51 -0.14
CA ASN A 113 2.42 -0.68 -1.60
C ASN A 113 1.79 -2.01 -2.06
N ARG A 114 1.94 -3.06 -1.24
CA ARG A 114 1.41 -4.40 -1.55
C ARG A 114 -0.12 -4.44 -1.53
N HIS A 115 -0.80 -3.53 -0.82
CA HIS A 115 -2.26 -3.48 -0.73
C HIS A 115 -2.87 -3.08 -2.09
N GLY A 116 -2.44 -1.94 -2.64
CA GLY A 116 -2.82 -1.50 -3.98
C GLY A 116 -2.45 -2.54 -5.05
N ASP A 117 -1.23 -3.08 -4.97
CA ASP A 117 -0.73 -4.10 -5.91
C ASP A 117 -1.58 -5.38 -5.99
N LEU A 118 -2.10 -5.84 -4.84
CA LEU A 118 -2.96 -7.03 -4.77
C LEU A 118 -4.35 -6.72 -5.34
N LEU A 119 -4.96 -5.62 -4.88
CA LEU A 119 -6.30 -5.23 -5.31
C LEU A 119 -6.36 -4.90 -6.80
N ASN A 120 -5.36 -4.19 -7.32
CA ASN A 120 -5.26 -3.85 -8.75
C ASN A 120 -5.27 -5.10 -9.63
N LYS A 121 -4.39 -6.06 -9.33
CA LYS A 121 -4.28 -7.31 -10.09
C LYS A 121 -5.55 -8.16 -9.95
N TYR A 122 -6.16 -8.20 -8.76
CA TYR A 122 -7.46 -8.85 -8.58
C TYR A 122 -8.53 -8.25 -9.50
N PHE A 123 -8.68 -6.92 -9.51
CA PHE A 123 -9.68 -6.26 -10.35
C PHE A 123 -9.42 -6.42 -11.85
N TYR A 124 -8.15 -6.33 -12.24
CA TYR A 124 -7.71 -6.60 -13.61
C TYR A 124 -8.12 -8.01 -14.06
N LEU A 125 -7.89 -9.03 -13.23
CA LEU A 125 -8.20 -10.42 -13.57
C LEU A 125 -9.70 -10.75 -13.50
N CYS A 126 -10.42 -10.20 -12.51
CA CYS A 126 -11.82 -10.55 -12.25
C CYS A 126 -12.77 -10.17 -13.40
N GLY A 127 -12.42 -9.13 -14.17
CA GLY A 127 -13.19 -8.70 -15.34
C GLY A 127 -14.58 -8.13 -15.04
N ARG A 128 -14.83 -7.70 -13.80
CA ARG A 128 -16.11 -7.11 -13.35
C ARG A 128 -16.13 -5.58 -13.35
N VAL A 129 -15.00 -4.93 -13.62
CA VAL A 129 -14.84 -3.47 -13.54
C VAL A 129 -14.15 -2.91 -14.79
N GLU A 130 -14.30 -1.61 -15.03
CA GLU A 130 -13.65 -0.92 -16.15
C GLU A 130 -12.34 -0.28 -15.68
N MET A 131 -11.23 -0.99 -15.91
CA MET A 131 -9.91 -0.59 -15.39
C MET A 131 -9.47 0.79 -15.89
N ARG A 132 -9.80 1.17 -17.12
CA ARG A 132 -9.38 2.47 -17.68
C ARG A 132 -10.00 3.64 -16.92
N HIS A 133 -11.24 3.53 -16.44
CA HIS A 133 -11.87 4.54 -15.60
C HIS A 133 -11.26 4.57 -14.19
N ILE A 134 -10.92 3.40 -13.63
CA ILE A 134 -10.24 3.29 -12.33
C ILE A 134 -8.86 3.96 -12.40
N GLU A 135 -8.05 3.61 -13.40
CA GLU A 135 -6.71 4.17 -13.63
C GLU A 135 -6.76 5.70 -13.82
N LYS A 136 -7.72 6.20 -14.60
CA LYS A 136 -7.95 7.64 -14.73
C LYS A 136 -8.33 8.29 -13.41
N THR A 137 -9.13 7.62 -12.59
CA THR A 137 -9.57 8.15 -11.30
C THR A 137 -8.41 8.23 -10.32
N ALA A 138 -7.57 7.18 -10.26
CA ALA A 138 -6.34 7.20 -9.48
C ALA A 138 -5.40 8.32 -9.93
N GLN A 139 -5.24 8.52 -11.25
CA GLN A 139 -4.45 9.64 -11.79
C GLN A 139 -5.01 11.00 -11.34
N TYR A 140 -6.32 11.23 -11.44
CA TYR A 140 -6.93 12.47 -10.94
C TYR A 140 -6.77 12.66 -9.43
N LEU A 141 -6.80 11.56 -8.66
CA LEU A 141 -6.68 11.61 -7.21
C LEU A 141 -5.27 12.02 -6.77
N ILE A 142 -4.24 11.51 -7.45
CA ILE A 142 -2.84 11.78 -7.11
C ILE A 142 -2.41 13.17 -7.60
N GLY A 143 -2.80 13.57 -8.81
CA GLY A 143 -2.47 14.88 -9.39
C GLY A 143 -2.01 14.82 -10.84
#